data_AF-A0A849SXJ9-F1
#
_entry.id   AF-A0A849SXJ9-F1
#
_cell.length_a   1.000
_cell.length_b   1.000
_cell.length_c   1.000
_cell.angle_alpha   90.00
_cell.angle_beta   90.00
_cell.angle_gamma   90.00
#
_symmetry.space_group_name_H-M   'P 1'
#
loop_
_entity.id
_entity.type
_entity.pdbx_description
1 polymer ?
#
loop_
_entity_poly.entity_id
_entity_poly.type
_entity_poly.pdbx_seq_one_letter_code
_entity_poly.pdbx_strand_id
1 'polypeptide(L)'
;MKEARRRGPPKPNPKNKIPKNKNKKKREISSKLPSVKYPDLELREEVIRPDVTPICPCCSSEMKESGLFDLSEKLEVEPKKYYIQRSKRIKFNCSKCYGAIINTPSTPSIVQTSNYGDILLLT
;
A
#
# COMPACT_ATOMS: atom_id res chain seq x y z
N MET A 1 -68.25 -6.18 14.57
CA MET A 1 -66.81 -5.91 14.35
C MET A 1 -66.26 -5.14 15.55
N LYS A 2 -65.01 -5.40 15.88
CA LYS A 2 -64.36 -5.14 17.18
C LYS A 2 -64.01 -3.66 17.41
N GLU A 3 -64.16 -3.26 18.66
CA GLU A 3 -63.84 -1.98 19.27
C GLU A 3 -62.33 -1.67 19.24
N ALA A 4 -61.96 -0.49 18.75
CA ALA A 4 -60.57 -0.08 18.56
C ALA A 4 -59.95 0.44 19.88
N ARG A 5 -58.92 -0.26 20.38
CA ARG A 5 -58.17 0.12 21.59
C ARG A 5 -57.08 1.16 21.28
N ARG A 6 -57.24 2.34 21.90
CA ARG A 6 -56.25 3.26 22.55
C ARG A 6 -54.77 3.17 22.15
N ARG A 7 -54.13 4.32 21.85
CA ARG A 7 -52.79 4.74 22.36
C ARG A 7 -52.70 6.27 22.44
N GLY A 8 -52.48 6.81 23.64
CA GLY A 8 -52.19 8.24 23.85
C GLY A 8 -50.73 8.58 23.49
N PRO A 9 -50.37 9.88 23.37
CA PRO A 9 -49.05 10.28 22.89
C PRO A 9 -47.95 10.04 23.94
N PRO A 10 -46.71 9.77 23.50
CA PRO A 10 -45.60 9.49 24.40
C PRO A 10 -45.08 10.77 25.08
N LYS A 11 -44.65 10.65 26.34
CA LYS A 11 -44.06 11.75 27.13
C LYS A 11 -42.62 12.05 26.69
N PRO A 12 -42.16 13.31 26.76
CA PRO A 12 -40.81 13.67 26.34
C PRO A 12 -39.75 13.32 27.40
N ASN A 13 -38.61 12.82 26.95
CA ASN A 13 -37.46 12.40 27.76
C ASN A 13 -36.59 13.61 28.18
N PRO A 14 -36.05 13.67 29.42
CA PRO A 14 -35.25 14.80 29.88
C PRO A 14 -33.84 14.76 29.25
N LYS A 15 -33.41 15.88 28.69
CA LYS A 15 -32.12 16.06 28.01
C LYS A 15 -30.97 16.15 29.02
N ASN A 16 -30.15 15.10 29.15
CA ASN A 16 -28.83 15.21 29.78
C ASN A 16 -27.91 16.10 28.93
N LYS A 17 -27.58 17.30 29.44
CA LYS A 17 -26.59 18.19 28.83
C LYS A 17 -25.19 17.77 29.25
N ILE A 18 -24.48 17.05 28.39
CA ILE A 18 -23.02 16.85 28.52
C ILE A 18 -22.33 18.13 28.01
N PRO A 19 -21.41 18.76 28.77
CA PRO A 19 -20.73 19.96 28.31
C PRO A 19 -19.72 19.60 27.20
N LYS A 20 -19.89 20.20 26.03
CA LYS A 20 -18.96 20.05 24.89
C LYS A 20 -17.74 20.94 25.12
N ASN A 21 -16.64 20.37 25.62
CA ASN A 21 -15.34 21.01 25.47
C ASN A 21 -14.71 20.53 24.15
N LYS A 22 -14.79 21.36 23.10
CA LYS A 22 -14.22 21.06 21.77
C LYS A 22 -13.20 22.12 21.39
N ASN A 23 -12.01 22.04 21.98
CA ASN A 23 -10.82 22.59 21.34
C ASN A 23 -10.41 21.64 20.19
N LYS A 24 -11.13 21.73 19.08
CA LYS A 24 -10.70 21.12 17.82
C LYS A 24 -9.53 21.93 17.28
N LYS A 25 -8.30 21.46 17.49
CA LYS A 25 -7.15 21.91 16.70
C LYS A 25 -7.53 21.74 15.22
N LYS A 26 -7.53 22.83 14.46
CA LYS A 26 -7.70 22.79 13.01
C LYS A 26 -6.59 21.90 12.46
N ARG A 27 -6.95 20.74 11.90
CA ARG A 27 -6.00 19.93 11.13
C ARG A 27 -5.63 20.79 9.93
N GLU A 28 -4.38 21.23 9.88
CA GLU A 28 -3.83 21.83 8.67
C GLU A 28 -4.03 20.82 7.55
N ILE A 29 -4.83 21.22 6.56
CA ILE A 29 -5.11 20.43 5.37
C ILE A 29 -3.75 20.20 4.75
N SER A 30 -3.28 18.95 4.74
CA SER A 30 -1.99 18.56 4.17
C SER A 30 -2.11 18.58 2.65
N SER A 31 -2.27 19.78 2.09
CA SER A 31 -2.40 20.09 0.66
C SER A 31 -1.08 20.04 -0.10
N LYS A 32 0.00 19.63 0.59
CA LYS A 32 1.31 19.48 -0.04
C LYS A 32 1.29 18.27 -0.98
N LEU A 33 1.74 18.49 -2.21
CA LEU A 33 1.99 17.46 -3.22
C LEU A 33 2.87 16.34 -2.63
N PRO A 34 2.72 15.08 -3.09
CA PRO A 34 3.59 13.98 -2.70
C PRO A 34 5.09 14.31 -2.81
N SER A 35 5.52 14.99 -3.88
CA SER A 35 6.90 15.46 -4.07
C SER A 35 7.38 16.36 -2.92
N VAL A 36 6.53 17.29 -2.48
CA VAL A 36 6.83 18.19 -1.35
C VAL A 36 6.86 17.44 -0.01
N LYS A 37 6.12 16.34 0.10
CA LYS A 37 6.11 15.49 1.30
C LYS A 37 7.31 14.53 1.34
N TYR A 38 7.79 14.09 0.18
CA TYR A 38 8.84 13.09 0.02
C TYR A 38 9.88 13.56 -1.01
N PRO A 39 10.73 14.55 -0.66
CA PRO A 39 11.67 15.18 -1.60
C PRO A 39 12.78 14.24 -2.06
N ASP A 40 13.10 13.20 -1.27
CA ASP A 40 14.20 12.27 -1.56
C ASP A 40 13.77 11.06 -2.41
N LEU A 41 12.48 10.97 -2.76
CA LEU A 41 11.96 9.88 -3.60
C LEU A 41 12.22 10.16 -5.08
N GLU A 42 12.50 9.10 -5.84
CA GLU A 42 12.61 9.19 -7.28
C GLU A 42 11.29 9.62 -7.91
N LEU A 43 11.29 10.78 -8.58
CA LEU A 43 10.16 11.26 -9.37
C LEU A 43 10.24 10.66 -10.78
N ARG A 44 9.16 10.00 -11.22
CA ARG A 44 9.02 9.52 -12.61
C ARG A 44 7.92 10.33 -13.28
N GLU A 45 8.27 11.06 -14.34
CA GLU A 45 7.34 11.88 -15.12
C GLU A 45 6.93 11.14 -16.41
N GLU A 46 5.62 11.07 -16.68
CA GLU A 46 5.06 10.50 -17.90
C GLU A 46 4.09 11.49 -18.56
N VAL A 47 4.31 11.77 -19.85
CA VAL A 47 3.43 12.64 -20.63
C VAL A 47 2.35 11.80 -21.31
N ILE A 48 1.12 11.92 -20.82
CA ILE A 48 -0.04 11.23 -21.39
C ILE A 48 -0.47 11.95 -22.66
N ARG A 49 -0.45 11.25 -23.81
CA ARG A 49 -0.93 11.77 -25.09
C ARG A 49 -2.24 11.08 -25.48
N PRO A 50 -3.25 11.82 -25.97
CA PRO A 50 -4.46 11.20 -26.49
C PRO A 50 -4.19 10.51 -27.83
N ASP A 51 -4.90 9.40 -28.08
CA ASP A 51 -4.77 8.65 -29.36
C ASP A 51 -5.27 9.45 -30.57
N VAL A 52 -6.22 10.38 -30.34
CA VAL A 52 -6.83 11.20 -31.39
C VAL A 52 -6.65 12.67 -31.04
N THR A 53 -6.24 13.46 -32.03
CA THR A 53 -6.13 14.92 -31.91
C THR A 53 -7.51 15.53 -31.68
N PRO A 54 -7.72 16.28 -30.60
CA PRO A 54 -9.02 16.86 -30.32
C PRO A 54 -9.38 17.94 -31.35
N ILE A 55 -10.68 18.10 -31.58
CA ILE A 55 -11.24 19.10 -32.49
C ILE A 55 -11.74 20.30 -31.66
N CYS A 56 -11.51 21.50 -32.15
CA CYS A 56 -11.93 22.74 -31.49
C CYS A 56 -13.46 22.83 -31.44
N PRO A 57 -14.09 22.98 -30.26
CA PRO A 57 -15.55 23.06 -30.15
C PRO A 57 -16.15 24.35 -30.73
N CYS A 58 -15.32 25.36 -31.04
CA CYS A 58 -15.78 26.65 -31.56
C CYS A 58 -15.73 26.74 -33.10
N CYS A 59 -14.70 26.16 -33.73
CA CYS A 59 -14.45 26.30 -35.17
C CYS A 59 -14.19 24.98 -35.91
N SER A 60 -14.30 23.83 -35.22
CA SER A 60 -14.15 22.49 -35.79
C SER A 60 -12.79 22.18 -36.43
N SER A 61 -11.76 23.00 -36.19
CA SER A 61 -10.39 22.73 -36.63
C SER A 61 -9.67 21.78 -35.68
N GLU A 62 -8.69 21.03 -36.18
CA GLU A 62 -7.78 20.23 -35.34
C GLU A 62 -7.01 21.12 -34.35
N MET A 63 -6.96 20.70 -33.09
CA MET A 63 -6.24 21.41 -32.04
C MET A 63 -4.76 21.03 -32.05
N LYS A 64 -3.89 22.01 -31.75
CA LYS A 64 -2.44 21.84 -31.62
C LYS A 64 -2.03 21.86 -30.16
N GLU A 65 -0.87 21.26 -29.87
CA GLU A 65 -0.29 21.25 -28.53
C GLU A 65 0.03 22.67 -28.07
N SER A 66 -0.50 23.07 -26.91
CA SER A 66 -0.28 24.39 -26.32
C SER A 66 1.02 24.48 -25.51
N GLY A 67 1.67 23.35 -25.23
CA GLY A 67 2.83 23.26 -24.32
C GLY A 67 2.48 23.45 -22.85
N LEU A 68 1.19 23.56 -22.50
CA LEU A 68 0.71 23.59 -21.13
C LEU A 68 0.34 22.18 -20.68
N PHE A 69 0.74 21.81 -19.46
CA PHE A 69 0.48 20.50 -18.88
C PHE A 69 -0.27 20.62 -17.56
N ASP A 70 -1.33 19.84 -17.42
CA ASP A 70 -1.99 19.63 -16.14
C ASP A 70 -1.23 18.53 -15.37
N LEU A 71 -0.54 18.91 -14.30
CA LEU A 71 0.28 18.01 -13.50
C LEU A 71 -0.55 17.34 -12.39
N SER A 72 -0.51 16.01 -12.33
CA SER A 72 -1.07 15.23 -11.22
C SER A 72 -0.02 14.27 -10.69
N GLU A 73 0.24 14.32 -9.39
CA GLU A 73 1.23 13.46 -8.73
C GLU A 73 0.55 12.36 -7.91
N LYS A 74 1.11 11.16 -7.95
CA LYS A 74 0.70 10.02 -7.13
C LYS A 74 1.94 9.36 -6.54
N LEU A 75 1.84 8.94 -5.28
CA LEU A 75 2.86 8.13 -4.64
C LEU A 75 2.56 6.66 -4.93
N GLU A 76 3.47 5.98 -5.61
CA GLU A 76 3.35 4.56 -5.96
C GLU A 76 4.39 3.70 -5.23
N VAL A 77 4.16 2.38 -5.16
CA VAL A 77 5.01 1.44 -4.43
C VAL A 77 5.40 0.28 -5.36
N GLU A 78 6.71 0.04 -5.52
CA GLU A 78 7.22 -1.17 -6.16
C GLU A 78 7.22 -2.34 -5.15
N PRO A 79 6.64 -3.51 -5.47
CA PRO A 79 6.56 -4.65 -4.54
C PRO A 79 7.92 -5.35 -4.33
N LYS A 80 7.96 -6.26 -3.35
CA LYS A 80 9.17 -6.96 -2.90
C LYS A 80 9.85 -7.74 -4.04
N LYS A 81 11.19 -7.63 -4.13
CA LYS A 81 12.03 -8.41 -5.05
C LYS A 81 12.40 -9.77 -4.44
N TYR A 82 12.23 -10.84 -5.21
CA TYR A 82 12.63 -12.20 -4.80
C TYR A 82 14.04 -12.54 -5.29
N TYR A 83 14.80 -13.26 -4.46
CA TYR A 83 16.13 -13.76 -4.82
C TYR A 83 16.32 -15.20 -4.33
N ILE A 84 17.22 -15.93 -4.98
CA ILE A 84 17.54 -17.32 -4.64
C ILE A 84 18.77 -17.33 -3.74
N GLN A 85 18.59 -17.77 -2.48
CA GLN A 85 19.70 -17.99 -1.57
C GLN A 85 20.16 -19.46 -1.64
N ARG A 86 21.42 -19.69 -2.03
CA ARG A 86 22.01 -21.03 -2.06
C ARG A 86 23.02 -21.19 -0.92
N SER A 87 22.73 -22.07 0.04
CA SER A 87 23.65 -22.42 1.12
C SER A 87 24.55 -23.60 0.71
N LYS A 88 25.87 -23.39 0.78
CA LYS A 88 26.85 -24.47 0.59
C LYS A 88 27.34 -24.92 1.96
N ARG A 89 27.06 -26.18 2.32
CA ARG A 89 27.52 -26.77 3.58
C ARG A 89 28.82 -27.51 3.37
N ILE A 90 29.84 -27.12 4.14
CA ILE A 90 31.14 -27.77 4.12
C ILE A 90 31.02 -29.13 4.79
N LYS A 91 31.69 -30.13 4.22
CA LYS A 91 31.88 -31.44 4.84
C LYS A 91 33.31 -31.50 5.34
N PHE A 92 33.49 -31.89 6.59
CA PHE A 92 34.80 -32.05 7.20
C PHE A 92 35.22 -33.51 7.11
N ASN A 93 36.48 -33.74 6.75
CA ASN A 93 37.09 -35.05 6.78
C ASN A 93 38.35 -35.01 7.65
N CYS A 94 38.67 -36.14 8.30
CA CYS A 94 39.93 -36.25 9.04
C CYS A 94 41.09 -36.30 8.05
N SER A 95 42.04 -35.36 8.16
CA SER A 95 43.21 -35.28 7.26
C SER A 95 44.24 -36.40 7.45
N LYS A 96 44.14 -37.19 8.51
CA LYS A 96 45.10 -38.26 8.82
C LYS A 96 44.60 -39.65 8.45
N CYS A 97 43.35 -39.97 8.79
CA CYS A 97 42.80 -41.30 8.56
C CYS A 97 41.79 -41.36 7.41
N TYR A 98 41.24 -40.22 6.97
CA TYR A 98 40.21 -40.09 5.91
C TYR A 98 38.96 -40.96 6.06
N GLY A 99 38.82 -41.73 7.15
CA GLY A 99 37.76 -42.72 7.33
C GLY A 99 36.42 -42.17 7.85
N ALA A 100 36.35 -40.89 8.23
CA ALA A 100 35.14 -40.27 8.72
C ALA A 100 34.87 -38.93 8.02
N ILE A 101 33.61 -38.71 7.65
CA ILE A 101 33.10 -37.46 7.06
C ILE A 101 32.00 -36.93 7.98
N ILE A 102 32.18 -35.71 8.48
CA ILE A 102 31.21 -35.01 9.32
C ILE A 102 30.57 -33.90 8.49
N ASN A 103 29.25 -33.98 8.33
CA ASN A 103 28.48 -32.95 7.64
C ASN A 103 28.18 -31.80 8.60
N THR A 104 28.38 -30.56 8.14
CA THR A 104 27.85 -29.39 8.85
C THR A 104 26.32 -29.49 8.93
N PRO A 105 25.69 -29.21 10.09
CA PRO A 105 24.24 -29.26 10.24
C PRO A 105 23.53 -28.34 9.24
N SER A 106 22.28 -28.65 8.93
CA SER A 106 21.45 -27.78 8.08
C SER A 106 21.13 -26.49 8.82
N THR A 107 20.95 -25.40 8.06
CA THR A 107 20.27 -24.23 8.60
C THR A 107 18.86 -24.63 9.04
N PRO A 108 18.40 -24.20 10.22
CA PRO A 108 17.02 -24.41 10.64
C PRO A 108 16.09 -23.73 9.63
N SER A 109 14.95 -24.37 9.37
CA SER A 109 13.88 -23.92 8.48
C SER A 109 12.56 -24.24 9.17
N ILE A 110 11.54 -23.40 9.00
CA ILE A 110 10.21 -23.61 9.59
C ILE A 110 9.61 -24.93 9.10
N VAL A 111 9.75 -25.18 7.80
CA VAL A 111 9.39 -26.46 7.18
C VAL A 111 10.69 -27.15 6.76
N GLN A 112 10.90 -28.36 7.26
CA GLN A 112 12.08 -29.14 6.90
C GLN A 112 12.05 -29.47 5.40
N THR A 113 13.15 -29.22 4.69
CA THR A 113 13.31 -29.51 3.25
C THR A 113 12.43 -28.65 2.33
N SER A 114 11.85 -27.54 2.81
CA SER A 114 11.14 -26.62 1.92
C SER A 114 12.08 -25.91 0.94
N ASN A 115 11.62 -25.76 -0.29
CA ASN A 115 12.28 -24.91 -1.29
C ASN A 115 11.93 -23.42 -1.12
N TYR A 116 10.91 -23.11 -0.31
CA TYR A 116 10.51 -21.76 0.03
C TYR A 116 11.23 -21.32 1.30
N GLY A 117 11.74 -20.09 1.28
CA GLY A 117 12.29 -19.45 2.47
C GLY A 117 11.18 -19.15 3.48
N ASP A 118 11.54 -19.21 4.75
CA ASP A 118 10.63 -19.03 5.89
C ASP A 118 9.77 -17.76 5.80
N ILE A 119 10.32 -16.68 5.25
CA ILE A 119 9.61 -15.41 5.06
C ILE A 119 8.41 -15.54 4.12
N LEU A 120 8.48 -16.41 3.10
CA LEU A 120 7.35 -16.70 2.20
C LEU A 120 6.28 -17.56 2.86
N LEU A 121 6.65 -18.31 3.90
CA LEU A 121 5.74 -19.23 4.60
C LEU A 121 4.97 -18.54 5.73
N LEU A 122 5.43 -17.39 6.19
CA LEU A 122 4.85 -16.61 7.30
C LEU A 122 3.95 -15.46 6.84
N THR A 123 3.87 -15.18 5.55
CA THR A 123 3.00 -14.15 4.95
C THR A 123 1.60 -14.69 4.68
#